data_AF-A0A7S1APR9-F1
#
_entry.id   AF-A0A7S1APR9-F1
#
_cell.length_a   1.000
_cell.length_b   1.000
_cell.length_c   1.000
_cell.angle_alpha   90.00
_cell.angle_beta   90.00
_cell.angle_gamma   90.00
#
_symmetry.space_group_name_H-M   'P 1'
#
loop_
_entity.id
_entity.type
_entity.pdbx_description
1 polymer ?
#
loop_
_entity_poly.entity_id
_entity_poly.type
_entity_poly.pdbx_seq_one_letter_code
_entity_poly.pdbx_strand_id
1 'polypeptide(L)'
;LKRGVQDVLQVLATANMLHSALRAHLSRTAGGVGRQTWQTQGSLCRNPVARPRNFRTTQPKRAGDGIAVDVTYTTLWGRIATFPKRRPYATNIIVATVKTSLADIVVQVAEGKDEIDWSRNAVFVAFGFAYLGAFQWFIYVSVFSKLCPNAIRFANLPWAEKLKDKAGIRDLFKQTALDNFVHYTFIYFPIFYCFKELIQSTDANASPTALVSSALSKYWNNIVVDNLAMWSLWVPGDLLVYAVPIWMRLPLNHGISFVWTMILSYMRGGSQKKEAKTD
;
A
#
# COMPACT_ATOMS: atom_id res chain seq x y z
N LEU A 1 -5.78 -27.86 10.56
CA LEU A 1 -6.61 -27.69 9.34
C LEU A 1 -7.98 -27.06 9.62
N LYS A 2 -8.82 -27.60 10.51
CA LYS A 2 -10.17 -27.05 10.78
C LYS A 2 -10.20 -25.58 11.27
N ARG A 3 -9.28 -25.18 12.16
CA ARG A 3 -9.18 -23.77 12.61
C ARG A 3 -8.77 -22.81 11.49
N GLY A 4 -7.78 -23.18 10.67
CA GLY A 4 -7.36 -22.35 9.54
C GLY A 4 -8.46 -22.14 8.49
N VAL A 5 -9.35 -23.12 8.28
CA VAL A 5 -10.52 -22.94 7.41
C VAL A 5 -11.54 -21.99 8.04
N GLN A 6 -11.76 -22.06 9.36
CA GLN A 6 -12.63 -21.12 10.07
C GLN A 6 -12.07 -19.69 10.04
N ASP A 7 -10.76 -19.51 10.19
CA ASP A 7 -10.11 -18.20 10.11
C ASP A 7 -10.21 -17.59 8.70
N VAL A 8 -10.04 -18.40 7.65
CA VAL A 8 -10.24 -17.96 6.25
C VAL A 8 -11.70 -17.59 5.99
N LEU A 9 -12.66 -18.37 6.50
CA LEU A 9 -14.08 -18.04 6.41
C LEU A 9 -14.40 -16.74 7.18
N GLN A 10 -13.71 -16.47 8.28
CA GLN A 10 -13.88 -15.25 9.07
C GLN A 10 -13.26 -14.03 8.37
N VAL A 11 -12.16 -14.20 7.62
CA VAL A 11 -11.61 -13.18 6.71
C VAL A 11 -12.58 -12.89 5.55
N LEU A 12 -13.20 -13.92 4.98
CA LEU A 12 -14.24 -13.73 3.94
C LEU A 12 -15.51 -13.08 4.50
N ALA A 13 -15.88 -13.39 5.75
CA ALA A 13 -17.00 -12.76 6.43
C ALA A 13 -16.74 -11.28 6.75
N THR A 14 -15.52 -10.92 7.16
CA THR A 14 -15.13 -9.52 7.36
C THR A 14 -15.07 -8.74 6.04
N ALA A 15 -14.63 -9.37 4.94
CA ALA A 15 -14.74 -8.78 3.61
C ALA A 15 -16.20 -8.50 3.21
N ASN A 16 -17.13 -9.41 3.54
CA ASN A 16 -18.56 -9.22 3.31
C ASN A 16 -19.17 -8.12 4.21
N MET A 17 -18.72 -8.00 5.46
CA MET A 17 -19.12 -6.89 6.34
C MET A 17 -18.63 -5.54 5.79
N LEU A 18 -17.38 -5.47 5.34
CA LEU A 18 -16.81 -4.27 4.72
C LEU A 18 -17.56 -3.88 3.44
N HIS A 19 -17.88 -4.86 2.59
CA HIS A 19 -18.71 -4.64 1.39
C HIS A 19 -20.12 -4.13 1.74
N SER A 20 -20.72 -4.63 2.82
CA SER A 20 -22.05 -4.18 3.29
C SER A 20 -22.02 -2.76 3.85
N ALA A 21 -20.99 -2.41 4.62
CA ALA A 21 -20.77 -1.06 5.15
C ALA A 21 -20.49 -0.05 4.01
N LEU A 22 -19.67 -0.43 3.03
CA LEU A 22 -19.37 0.41 1.87
C LEU A 22 -20.62 0.68 1.02
N ARG A 23 -21.46 -0.34 0.82
CA ARG A 23 -22.72 -0.24 0.07
C ARG A 23 -23.72 0.68 0.76
N ALA A 24 -23.79 0.66 2.09
CA ALA A 24 -24.63 1.56 2.89
C ALA A 24 -24.14 3.02 2.87
N HIS A 25 -22.84 3.25 2.68
CA HIS A 25 -22.27 4.60 2.57
C HIS A 25 -22.39 5.18 1.15
N LEU A 26 -22.20 4.34 0.11
CA LEU A 26 -22.34 4.75 -1.29
C LEU A 26 -23.80 5.03 -1.69
N SER A 27 -24.76 4.33 -1.09
CA SER A 27 -26.19 4.63 -1.30
C SER A 27 -26.61 5.99 -0.72
N ARG A 28 -25.86 6.56 0.24
CA ARG A 28 -26.10 7.89 0.80
C ARG A 28 -25.47 9.02 -0.01
N THR A 29 -24.48 8.73 -0.86
CA THR A 29 -23.72 9.74 -1.61
C THR A 29 -24.05 9.81 -3.11
N ALA A 30 -24.87 8.89 -3.63
CA ALA A 30 -25.28 8.87 -5.04
C ALA A 30 -26.37 9.91 -5.43
N GLY A 31 -26.75 10.82 -4.52
CA GLY A 31 -27.70 11.90 -4.79
C GLY A 31 -27.02 13.17 -5.28
N GLY A 32 -26.59 13.21 -6.55
CA GLY A 32 -26.34 14.46 -7.26
C GLY A 32 -24.91 14.67 -7.77
N VAL A 33 -24.63 14.18 -8.99
CA VAL A 33 -23.59 14.77 -9.85
C VAL A 33 -24.13 14.80 -11.28
N GLY A 34 -24.41 16.01 -11.76
CA GLY A 34 -24.88 16.28 -13.10
C GLY A 34 -23.83 15.96 -14.17
N ARG A 35 -24.29 15.45 -15.31
CA ARG A 35 -23.49 15.21 -16.51
C ARG A 35 -23.01 16.55 -17.07
N GLN A 36 -21.70 16.72 -17.18
CA GLN A 36 -21.11 17.80 -17.97
C GLN A 36 -20.35 17.19 -19.15
N THR A 37 -20.93 17.39 -20.34
CA THR A 37 -20.41 16.97 -21.64
C THR A 37 -19.26 17.88 -22.06
N TRP A 38 -18.10 17.30 -22.34
CA TRP A 38 -16.97 18.02 -22.93
C TRP A 38 -17.15 18.09 -24.45
N GLN A 39 -17.49 19.28 -24.94
CA GLN A 39 -17.37 19.65 -26.35
C GLN A 39 -15.94 20.12 -26.63
N THR A 40 -15.30 19.50 -27.62
CA THR A 40 -14.04 19.92 -28.23
C THR A 40 -14.29 21.11 -29.17
N GLN A 41 -13.63 22.24 -28.91
CA GLN A 41 -13.47 23.31 -29.89
C GLN A 41 -11.98 23.66 -30.02
N GLY A 42 -11.46 23.52 -31.23
CA GLY A 42 -10.20 24.11 -31.63
C GLY A 42 -10.41 25.53 -32.13
N SER A 43 -9.45 26.41 -31.86
CA SER A 43 -9.23 27.61 -32.68
C SER A 43 -7.77 28.02 -32.63
N LEU A 44 -7.18 28.11 -33.82
CA LEU A 44 -5.92 28.78 -34.13
C LEU A 44 -6.03 30.28 -33.84
N CYS A 45 -5.05 30.88 -33.17
CA CYS A 45 -4.66 32.28 -33.38
C CYS A 45 -3.21 32.50 -32.89
N ARG A 46 -2.44 33.22 -33.72
CA ARG A 46 -1.03 33.57 -33.55
C ARG A 46 -0.86 34.79 -32.63
N ASN A 47 0.15 34.72 -31.74
CA ASN A 47 1.15 35.72 -31.23
C ASN A 47 0.83 37.24 -31.15
N PRO A 48 1.38 38.03 -30.18
CA PRO A 48 2.81 37.99 -29.81
C PRO A 48 3.23 38.27 -28.33
N VAL A 49 4.43 37.78 -28.01
CA VAL A 49 5.49 38.33 -27.12
C VAL A 49 5.06 39.12 -25.87
N ALA A 50 5.07 38.44 -24.73
CA ALA A 50 5.36 39.03 -23.43
C ALA A 50 6.47 38.19 -22.74
N ARG A 51 7.61 38.82 -22.44
CA ARG A 51 8.73 38.19 -21.74
C ARG A 51 8.30 37.76 -20.33
N PRO A 52 8.39 36.48 -19.94
CA PRO A 52 8.26 36.12 -18.54
C PRO A 52 9.54 36.54 -17.79
N ARG A 53 9.38 37.14 -16.60
CA ARG A 53 10.46 37.29 -15.63
C ARG A 53 11.12 35.93 -15.41
N ASN A 54 12.45 35.90 -15.53
CA ASN A 54 13.30 34.75 -15.23
C ASN A 54 13.07 34.28 -13.78
N PHE A 55 12.14 33.36 -13.57
CA PHE A 55 12.21 32.47 -12.42
C PHE A 55 13.26 31.41 -12.75
N ARG A 56 14.37 31.52 -12.02
CA ARG A 56 15.53 30.64 -12.02
C ARG A 56 15.09 29.17 -12.11
N THR A 57 15.23 28.59 -13.29
CA THR A 57 15.08 27.14 -13.51
C THR A 57 16.14 26.46 -12.68
N THR A 58 15.72 25.68 -11.69
CA THR A 58 16.62 24.95 -10.80
C THR A 58 17.44 23.92 -11.58
N GLN A 59 18.71 23.86 -11.17
CA GLN A 59 19.81 23.04 -11.66
C GLN A 59 19.55 21.53 -11.87
N PRO A 60 20.46 20.84 -12.61
CA PRO A 60 20.24 19.48 -13.10
C PRO A 60 20.41 18.38 -12.04
N LYS A 61 19.63 17.31 -12.26
CA LYS A 61 19.75 15.90 -11.84
C LYS A 61 20.45 15.61 -10.51
N ARG A 62 19.65 15.37 -9.46
CA ARG A 62 20.02 14.39 -8.42
C ARG A 62 19.80 12.98 -8.97
N ALA A 63 20.88 12.21 -9.05
CA ALA A 63 20.84 10.78 -9.29
C ALA A 63 20.01 10.10 -8.19
N GLY A 64 18.82 9.62 -8.53
CA GLY A 64 17.93 8.90 -7.60
C GLY A 64 16.51 8.73 -8.12
N ASP A 65 15.98 9.71 -8.85
CA ASP A 65 14.56 9.76 -9.21
C ASP A 65 14.31 9.51 -10.70
N GLY A 66 14.78 8.39 -11.27
CA GLY A 66 14.46 8.02 -12.67
C GLY A 66 12.95 7.87 -12.98
N ILE A 67 12.08 8.03 -11.98
CA ILE A 67 10.62 7.95 -12.05
C ILE A 67 9.97 9.34 -12.01
N ALA A 68 10.65 10.38 -11.49
CA ALA A 68 10.08 11.71 -11.39
C ALA A 68 9.99 12.38 -12.78
N VAL A 69 8.83 12.94 -13.09
CA VAL A 69 8.60 13.70 -14.32
C VAL A 69 8.66 15.18 -14.00
N ASP A 70 9.44 15.92 -14.78
CA ASP A 70 9.44 17.38 -14.70
C ASP A 70 8.17 17.92 -15.39
N VAL A 71 7.29 18.53 -14.60
CA VAL A 71 5.98 19.03 -15.07
C VAL A 71 5.85 20.48 -14.61
N THR A 72 5.68 21.38 -15.57
CA THR A 72 5.42 22.80 -15.32
C THR A 72 3.96 23.01 -14.89
N TYR A 73 3.75 23.95 -13.96
CA TYR A 73 2.43 24.35 -13.51
C TYR A 73 2.43 25.85 -13.21
N THR A 74 1.30 26.50 -13.47
CA THR A 74 1.10 27.94 -13.24
C THR A 74 0.14 28.22 -12.08
N THR A 75 -0.61 27.21 -11.64
CA THR A 75 -1.65 27.34 -10.60
C THR A 75 -1.33 26.49 -9.37
N LEU A 76 -1.93 26.86 -8.22
CA LEU A 76 -1.84 26.08 -6.99
C LEU A 76 -2.42 24.66 -7.17
N TRP A 77 -3.54 24.54 -7.87
CA TRP A 77 -4.13 23.24 -8.19
C TRP A 77 -3.17 22.39 -9.04
N GLY A 78 -2.56 23.00 -10.07
CA GLY A 78 -1.53 22.35 -10.88
C GLY A 78 -0.34 21.88 -10.03
N ARG A 79 0.06 22.65 -9.01
CA ARG A 79 1.10 22.24 -8.05
C ARG A 79 0.72 20.98 -7.29
N ILE A 80 -0.51 20.91 -6.77
CA ILE A 80 -0.99 19.78 -5.97
C ILE A 80 -1.19 18.55 -6.86
N ALA A 81 -1.92 18.68 -7.97
CA ALA A 81 -2.26 17.57 -8.86
C ALA A 81 -1.02 16.94 -9.54
N THR A 82 0.04 17.72 -9.77
CA THR A 82 1.30 17.21 -10.36
C THR A 82 2.31 16.73 -9.31
N PHE A 83 2.05 16.94 -8.01
CA PHE A 83 2.99 16.54 -6.95
C PHE A 83 3.37 15.05 -7.00
N PRO A 84 2.43 14.09 -7.18
CA PRO A 84 2.76 12.68 -7.33
C PRO A 84 3.74 12.37 -8.45
N LYS A 85 3.63 13.09 -9.58
CA LYS A 85 4.51 12.91 -10.74
C LYS A 85 5.91 13.49 -10.49
N ARG A 86 5.99 14.61 -9.77
CA ARG A 86 7.24 15.34 -9.50
C ARG A 86 8.02 14.76 -8.32
N ARG A 87 7.33 14.19 -7.33
CA ARG A 87 7.92 13.65 -6.09
C ARG A 87 7.27 12.29 -5.75
N PRO A 88 7.45 11.26 -6.59
CA PRO A 88 6.74 9.99 -6.43
C PRO A 88 7.16 9.25 -5.16
N TYR A 89 8.44 9.31 -4.76
CA TYR A 89 8.92 8.73 -3.50
C TYR A 89 8.28 9.38 -2.27
N ALA A 90 8.30 10.72 -2.20
CA ALA A 90 7.68 11.45 -1.08
C ALA A 90 6.17 11.21 -1.03
N THR A 91 5.52 11.14 -2.19
CA THR A 91 4.10 10.81 -2.29
C THR A 91 3.82 9.40 -1.76
N ASN A 92 4.66 8.41 -2.10
CA ASN A 92 4.53 7.05 -1.58
C ASN A 92 4.61 7.02 -0.05
N ILE A 93 5.59 7.72 0.56
CA ILE A 93 5.71 7.79 2.02
C ILE A 93 4.46 8.40 2.66
N ILE A 94 4.00 9.55 2.15
CA ILE A 94 2.83 10.25 2.69
C ILE A 94 1.58 9.36 2.57
N VAL A 95 1.32 8.83 1.38
CA VAL A 95 0.15 7.98 1.12
C VAL A 95 0.22 6.72 1.98
N ALA A 96 1.36 6.05 2.06
CA ALA A 96 1.52 4.85 2.87
C ALA A 96 1.24 5.13 4.35
N THR A 97 1.81 6.20 4.91
CA THR A 97 1.64 6.58 6.32
C THR A 97 0.20 6.94 6.66
N VAL A 98 -0.43 7.80 5.86
CA VAL A 98 -1.82 8.22 6.10
C VAL A 98 -2.77 7.04 5.92
N LYS A 99 -2.59 6.25 4.86
CA LYS A 99 -3.42 5.08 4.56
C LYS A 99 -3.38 4.07 5.70
N THR A 100 -2.21 3.76 6.26
CA THR A 100 -2.13 2.76 7.33
C THR A 100 -2.76 3.24 8.63
N SER A 101 -2.57 4.50 8.99
CA SER A 101 -3.25 5.11 10.15
C SER A 101 -4.77 5.09 9.99
N LEU A 102 -5.29 5.51 8.82
CA LEU A 102 -6.72 5.53 8.55
C LEU A 102 -7.33 4.12 8.52
N ALA A 103 -6.65 3.16 7.90
CA ALA A 103 -7.11 1.77 7.86
C ALA A 103 -7.30 1.21 9.27
N ASP A 104 -6.33 1.47 10.15
CA ASP A 104 -6.40 1.03 11.53
C ASP A 104 -7.53 1.73 12.31
N ILE A 105 -7.68 3.05 12.18
CA ILE A 105 -8.78 3.79 12.82
C ILE A 105 -10.15 3.25 12.37
N VAL A 106 -10.33 2.99 11.07
CA VAL A 106 -11.57 2.41 10.53
C VAL A 106 -11.89 1.06 11.20
N VAL A 107 -10.89 0.20 11.38
CA VAL A 107 -11.08 -1.08 12.05
C VAL A 107 -11.39 -0.89 13.53
N GLN A 108 -10.69 0.00 14.23
CA GLN A 108 -10.97 0.26 15.65
C GLN A 108 -12.39 0.79 15.88
N VAL A 109 -12.88 1.66 14.99
CA VAL A 109 -14.27 2.13 15.02
C VAL A 109 -15.25 0.98 14.72
N ALA A 110 -14.93 0.12 13.75
CA ALA A 110 -15.74 -1.04 13.42
C ALA A 110 -15.76 -2.11 14.54
N GLU A 111 -14.71 -2.18 15.37
CA GLU A 111 -14.64 -3.00 16.58
C GLU A 111 -15.54 -2.45 17.70
N GLY A 112 -16.08 -1.23 17.58
CA GLY A 112 -17.00 -0.64 18.55
C GLY A 112 -16.34 -0.20 19.85
N LYS A 113 -15.05 0.15 19.83
CA LYS A 113 -14.35 0.68 21.01
C LYS A 113 -14.76 2.12 21.29
N ASP A 114 -14.96 2.44 22.56
CA ASP A 114 -15.28 3.81 23.02
C ASP A 114 -14.11 4.78 22.78
N GLU A 115 -12.88 4.28 22.81
CA GLU A 115 -11.65 5.05 22.62
C GLU A 115 -10.72 4.42 21.59
N ILE A 116 -10.00 5.27 20.86
CA ILE A 116 -8.98 4.86 19.90
C ILE A 116 -7.69 4.48 20.64
N ASP A 117 -7.21 3.25 20.42
CA ASP A 117 -5.89 2.79 20.84
C ASP A 117 -4.82 3.44 19.94
N TRP A 118 -4.26 4.55 20.43
CA TRP A 118 -3.19 5.28 19.76
C TRP A 118 -1.86 4.54 19.74
N SER A 119 -1.63 3.60 20.66
CA SER A 119 -0.42 2.76 20.65
C SER A 119 -0.48 1.76 19.48
N ARG A 120 -1.63 1.12 19.27
CA ARG A 120 -1.92 0.33 18.06
C ARG A 120 -1.77 1.17 16.80
N ASN A 121 -2.36 2.36 16.77
CA ASN A 121 -2.25 3.23 15.59
C ASN A 121 -0.79 3.64 15.29
N ALA A 122 0.00 3.89 16.34
CA ALA A 122 1.42 4.22 16.21
C ALA A 122 2.22 3.10 15.53
N VAL A 123 1.90 1.82 15.77
CA VAL A 123 2.48 0.68 15.04
C VAL A 123 2.23 0.83 13.54
N PHE A 124 0.99 1.09 13.14
CA PHE A 124 0.61 1.24 11.74
C PHE A 124 1.20 2.49 11.08
N VAL A 125 1.30 3.61 11.81
CA VAL A 125 1.95 4.84 11.35
C VAL A 125 3.44 4.58 11.13
N ALA A 126 4.15 4.04 12.12
CA ALA A 126 5.58 3.79 12.05
C ALA A 126 5.93 2.77 10.95
N PHE A 127 5.18 1.67 10.89
CA PHE A 127 5.34 0.66 9.84
C PHE A 127 4.98 1.21 8.45
N GLY A 128 3.91 2.00 8.35
CA GLY A 128 3.50 2.65 7.10
C GLY A 128 4.55 3.64 6.57
N PHE A 129 5.16 4.42 7.47
CA PHE A 129 6.21 5.36 7.12
C PHE A 129 7.53 4.67 6.74
N ALA A 130 8.10 3.89 7.67
CA ALA A 130 9.44 3.37 7.53
C ALA A 130 9.50 2.17 6.58
N TYR A 131 8.57 1.22 6.72
CA TYR A 131 8.57 0.03 5.89
C TYR A 131 7.89 0.27 4.54
N LEU A 132 6.57 0.52 4.53
CA LEU A 132 5.82 0.66 3.28
C LEU A 132 6.23 1.90 2.46
N GLY A 133 6.54 3.00 3.15
CA GLY A 133 6.91 4.27 2.53
C GLY A 133 8.33 4.28 1.98
N ALA A 134 9.31 3.89 2.79
CA ALA A 134 10.72 3.99 2.45
C ALA A 134 11.34 2.66 1.97
N PHE A 135 11.34 1.63 2.82
CA PHE A 135 12.06 0.38 2.52
C PHE A 135 11.45 -0.42 1.38
N GLN A 136 10.12 -0.53 1.34
CA GLN A 136 9.41 -1.24 0.27
C GLN A 136 9.62 -0.57 -1.10
N TRP A 137 9.75 0.76 -1.14
CA TRP A 137 10.11 1.48 -2.36
C TRP A 137 11.46 1.00 -2.89
N PHE A 138 12.46 0.84 -2.01
CA PHE A 138 13.76 0.31 -2.40
C PHE A 138 13.65 -1.11 -2.98
N ILE A 139 12.87 -2.01 -2.37
CA ILE A 139 12.65 -3.36 -2.90
C ILE A 139 12.06 -3.30 -4.31
N TYR A 140 10.95 -2.58 -4.50
CA TYR A 140 10.27 -2.57 -5.78
C TYR A 140 11.04 -1.82 -6.87
N VAL A 141 11.59 -0.65 -6.56
CA VAL A 141 12.27 0.17 -7.56
C VAL A 141 13.68 -0.33 -7.86
N SER A 142 14.44 -0.77 -6.85
CA SER A 142 15.85 -1.15 -7.04
C SER A 142 16.05 -2.64 -7.27
N VAL A 143 15.32 -3.51 -6.55
CA VAL A 143 15.52 -4.96 -6.61
C VAL A 143 14.65 -5.57 -7.70
N PHE A 144 13.33 -5.34 -7.66
CA PHE A 144 12.41 -6.01 -8.59
C PHE A 144 12.59 -5.55 -10.04
N SER A 145 12.90 -4.27 -10.27
CA SER A 145 13.24 -3.76 -11.61
C SER A 145 14.42 -4.49 -12.25
N LYS A 146 15.38 -4.98 -11.45
CA LYS A 146 16.54 -5.76 -11.93
C LYS A 146 16.19 -7.23 -12.12
N LEU A 147 15.41 -7.81 -11.20
CA LEU A 147 15.04 -9.22 -11.26
C LEU A 147 14.03 -9.53 -12.38
N CYS A 148 13.21 -8.55 -12.74
CA CYS A 148 12.08 -8.71 -13.67
C CYS A 148 12.09 -7.59 -14.73
N PRO A 149 13.09 -7.57 -15.63
CA PRO A 149 13.33 -6.47 -16.55
C PRO A 149 12.20 -6.27 -17.57
N ASN A 150 11.38 -7.29 -17.84
CA ASN A 150 10.26 -7.17 -18.78
C ASN A 150 9.00 -6.59 -18.14
N ALA A 151 8.96 -6.40 -16.81
CA ALA A 151 7.75 -6.03 -16.09
C ALA A 151 7.09 -4.74 -16.59
N ILE A 152 7.89 -3.70 -16.83
CA ILE A 152 7.38 -2.40 -17.29
C ILE A 152 6.87 -2.49 -18.73
N ARG A 153 7.62 -3.17 -19.61
CA ARG A 153 7.19 -3.42 -21.00
C ARG A 153 5.87 -4.18 -21.01
N PHE A 154 5.82 -5.31 -20.29
CA PHE A 154 4.65 -6.17 -20.20
C PHE A 154 3.42 -5.41 -19.70
N ALA A 155 3.54 -4.66 -18.60
CA ALA A 155 2.43 -3.88 -18.02
C ALA A 155 1.76 -2.93 -19.04
N ASN A 156 2.55 -2.35 -19.95
CA ASN A 156 2.06 -1.38 -20.93
C ASN A 156 1.52 -2.00 -22.23
N LEU A 157 1.65 -3.32 -22.43
CA LEU A 157 1.07 -3.99 -23.60
C LEU A 157 -0.47 -4.05 -23.52
N PRO A 158 -1.18 -4.01 -24.66
CA PRO A 158 -2.59 -4.39 -24.75
C PRO A 158 -2.80 -5.84 -24.27
N TRP A 159 -3.97 -6.16 -23.73
CA TRP A 159 -4.28 -7.50 -23.20
C TRP A 159 -4.09 -8.63 -24.22
N ALA A 160 -4.46 -8.40 -25.48
CA ALA A 160 -4.28 -9.38 -26.55
C ALA A 160 -2.80 -9.71 -26.82
N GLU A 161 -1.90 -8.75 -26.60
CA GLU A 161 -0.46 -8.93 -26.78
C GLU A 161 0.20 -9.53 -25.53
N LYS A 162 -0.29 -9.19 -24.33
CA LYS A 162 0.16 -9.80 -23.06
C LYS A 162 0.06 -11.32 -23.09
N LEU A 163 -1.04 -11.86 -23.63
CA LEU A 163 -1.26 -13.30 -23.74
C LEU A 163 -0.22 -14.01 -24.63
N LYS A 164 0.45 -13.27 -25.52
CA LYS A 164 1.48 -13.80 -26.42
C LYS A 164 2.90 -13.57 -25.87
N ASP A 165 3.07 -12.67 -24.91
CA ASP A 165 4.37 -12.28 -24.36
C ASP A 165 4.84 -13.24 -23.25
N LYS A 166 5.41 -14.37 -23.66
CA LYS A 166 5.95 -15.40 -22.74
C LYS A 166 6.96 -14.84 -21.73
N ALA A 167 7.81 -13.89 -22.15
CA ALA A 167 8.82 -13.30 -21.28
C ALA A 167 8.17 -12.41 -20.20
N GLY A 168 7.19 -11.60 -20.59
CA GLY A 168 6.43 -10.78 -19.67
C GLY A 168 5.56 -11.58 -18.70
N ILE A 169 4.91 -12.65 -19.18
CA ILE A 169 4.15 -13.58 -18.32
C ILE A 169 5.07 -14.24 -17.29
N ARG A 170 6.26 -14.69 -17.69
CA ARG A 170 7.24 -15.25 -16.75
C ARG A 170 7.64 -14.25 -15.68
N ASP A 171 7.93 -13.00 -16.06
CA ASP A 171 8.31 -11.94 -15.12
C ASP A 171 7.12 -11.51 -14.23
N LEU A 172 5.88 -11.61 -14.70
CA LEU A 172 4.66 -11.42 -13.90
C LEU A 172 4.57 -12.46 -12.77
N PHE A 173 4.65 -13.74 -13.12
CA PHE A 173 4.60 -14.82 -12.12
C PHE A 173 5.82 -14.78 -11.19
N LYS A 174 7.01 -14.47 -11.73
CA LYS A 174 8.23 -14.31 -10.93
C LYS A 174 8.09 -13.19 -9.90
N GLN A 175 7.59 -12.01 -10.29
CA GLN A 175 7.35 -10.92 -9.34
C GLN A 175 6.34 -11.33 -8.28
N THR A 176 5.21 -11.92 -8.68
CA THR A 176 4.16 -12.38 -7.77
C THR A 176 4.71 -13.37 -6.74
N ALA A 177 5.52 -14.34 -7.20
CA ALA A 177 6.11 -15.35 -6.32
C ALA A 177 7.16 -14.75 -5.37
N LEU A 178 8.02 -13.86 -5.87
CA LEU A 178 9.01 -13.16 -5.03
C LEU A 178 8.32 -12.28 -4.00
N ASP A 179 7.23 -11.60 -4.36
CA ASP A 179 6.52 -10.73 -3.43
C ASP A 179 5.85 -11.55 -2.33
N ASN A 180 5.10 -12.58 -2.72
CA ASN A 180 4.29 -13.34 -1.77
C ASN A 180 5.10 -14.33 -0.93
N PHE A 181 6.00 -15.09 -1.54
CA PHE A 181 6.67 -16.20 -0.86
C PHE A 181 8.06 -15.84 -0.34
N VAL A 182 8.60 -14.68 -0.71
CA VAL A 182 9.91 -14.22 -0.21
C VAL A 182 9.76 -12.94 0.59
N HIS A 183 9.32 -11.87 -0.04
CA HIS A 183 9.24 -10.55 0.59
C HIS A 183 8.20 -10.54 1.72
N TYR A 184 6.96 -10.95 1.47
CA TYR A 184 5.93 -10.93 2.50
C TYR A 184 6.24 -11.90 3.64
N THR A 185 6.61 -13.15 3.31
CA THR A 185 6.87 -14.20 4.30
C THR A 185 8.14 -13.97 5.13
N PHE A 186 9.25 -13.56 4.54
CA PHE A 186 10.53 -13.53 5.27
C PHE A 186 11.02 -12.13 5.62
N ILE A 187 10.36 -11.07 5.14
CA ILE A 187 10.80 -9.69 5.37
C ILE A 187 9.67 -8.85 5.97
N TYR A 188 8.52 -8.75 5.30
CA TYR A 188 7.40 -7.92 5.74
C TYR A 188 6.90 -8.29 7.14
N PHE A 189 6.51 -9.55 7.34
CA PHE A 189 5.91 -9.97 8.60
C PHE A 189 6.90 -9.93 9.77
N PRO A 190 8.12 -10.49 9.65
CA PRO A 190 9.14 -10.34 10.70
C PRO A 190 9.34 -8.88 11.12
N ILE A 191 9.45 -7.95 10.16
CA ILE A 191 9.64 -6.54 10.47
C ILE A 191 8.39 -5.94 11.10
N PHE A 192 7.18 -6.24 10.61
CA PHE A 192 5.94 -5.79 11.23
C PHE A 192 5.86 -6.20 12.71
N TYR A 193 6.19 -7.46 13.01
CA TYR A 193 6.21 -7.94 14.40
C TYR A 193 7.27 -7.23 15.24
N CYS A 194 8.43 -6.87 14.67
CA CYS A 194 9.42 -6.05 15.36
C CYS A 194 8.89 -4.64 15.68
N PHE A 195 8.21 -3.97 14.73
CA PHE A 195 7.56 -2.67 14.99
C PHE A 195 6.49 -2.78 16.06
N LYS A 196 5.68 -3.84 15.99
CA LYS A 196 4.65 -4.11 16.99
C LYS A 196 5.25 -4.28 18.38
N GLU A 197 6.28 -5.13 18.52
CA GLU A 197 6.92 -5.38 19.80
C GLU A 197 7.62 -4.13 20.33
N LEU A 198 8.29 -3.36 19.47
CA LEU A 198 8.99 -2.13 19.87
C LEU A 198 8.05 -1.08 20.47
N ILE A 199 6.82 -0.98 19.96
CA ILE A 199 5.87 0.09 20.34
C ILE A 199 4.89 -0.38 21.42
N GLN A 200 4.46 -1.64 21.38
CA GLN A 200 3.43 -2.19 22.27
C GLN A 200 3.98 -3.14 23.35
N SER A 201 5.30 -3.34 23.45
CA SER A 201 5.88 -4.10 24.57
C SER A 201 5.58 -3.41 25.90
N THR A 202 5.18 -4.22 26.89
CA THR A 202 4.98 -3.77 28.27
C THR A 202 6.27 -3.78 29.09
N ASP A 203 7.35 -4.36 28.56
CA ASP A 203 8.64 -4.41 29.22
C ASP A 203 9.51 -3.23 28.78
N ALA A 204 9.54 -2.19 29.63
CA ALA A 204 10.30 -0.96 29.39
C ALA A 204 11.83 -1.16 29.43
N ASN A 205 12.31 -2.28 29.99
CA ASN A 205 13.73 -2.57 30.15
C ASN A 205 14.20 -3.71 29.23
N ALA A 206 13.34 -4.18 28.32
CA ALA A 206 13.70 -5.22 27.37
C ALA A 206 14.86 -4.77 26.48
N SER A 207 15.91 -5.58 26.41
CA SER A 207 17.00 -5.34 25.47
C SER A 207 16.50 -5.44 24.02
N PRO A 208 17.13 -4.74 23.05
CA PRO A 208 16.76 -4.84 21.64
C PRO A 208 16.73 -6.28 21.11
N THR A 209 17.66 -7.12 21.58
CA THR A 209 17.72 -8.54 21.20
C THR A 209 16.54 -9.35 21.74
N ALA A 210 16.09 -9.06 22.98
CA ALA A 210 14.91 -9.69 23.55
C ALA A 210 13.63 -9.29 22.79
N LEU A 211 13.49 -8.02 22.40
CA LEU A 211 12.37 -7.54 21.60
C LEU A 211 12.31 -8.23 20.24
N VAL A 212 13.44 -8.31 19.52
CA VAL A 212 13.49 -8.99 18.21
C VAL A 212 13.19 -10.49 18.36
N SER A 213 13.75 -11.15 19.38
CA SER A 213 13.49 -12.56 19.65
C SER A 213 12.00 -12.82 19.94
N SER A 214 11.38 -11.99 20.78
CA SER A 214 9.95 -12.05 21.09
C SER A 214 9.09 -11.83 19.84
N ALA A 215 9.41 -10.80 19.04
CA ALA A 215 8.74 -10.50 17.78
C ALA A 215 8.79 -11.68 16.80
N LEU A 216 9.98 -12.25 16.58
CA LEU A 216 10.16 -13.38 15.69
C LEU A 216 9.45 -14.62 16.20
N SER A 217 9.49 -14.91 17.50
CA SER A 217 8.75 -16.01 18.10
C SER A 217 7.24 -15.86 17.87
N LYS A 218 6.70 -14.66 18.11
CA LYS A 218 5.29 -14.34 17.85
C LYS A 218 4.94 -14.51 16.37
N TYR A 219 5.81 -14.09 15.45
CA TYR A 219 5.58 -14.31 14.02
C TYR A 219 5.59 -15.81 13.69
N TRP A 220 6.58 -16.58 14.14
CA TRP A 220 6.67 -18.01 13.85
C TRP A 220 5.46 -18.79 14.38
N ASN A 221 4.90 -18.40 15.52
CA ASN A 221 3.68 -18.99 16.06
C ASN A 221 2.43 -18.68 15.19
N ASN A 222 2.47 -17.60 14.41
CA ASN A 222 1.35 -17.11 13.60
C ASN A 222 1.58 -17.28 12.09
N ILE A 223 2.74 -17.80 11.68
CA ILE A 223 3.24 -17.76 10.30
C ILE A 223 2.22 -18.29 9.30
N VAL A 224 1.55 -19.40 9.62
CA VAL A 224 0.60 -20.04 8.71
C VAL A 224 -0.63 -19.15 8.51
N VAL A 225 -1.24 -18.67 9.59
CA VAL A 225 -2.47 -17.87 9.53
C VAL A 225 -2.20 -16.53 8.82
N ASP A 226 -1.09 -15.88 9.17
CA ASP A 226 -0.72 -14.59 8.61
C ASP A 226 -0.39 -14.67 7.13
N ASN A 227 0.43 -15.65 6.73
CA ASN A 227 0.79 -15.82 5.32
C ASN A 227 -0.40 -16.29 4.48
N LEU A 228 -1.26 -17.18 4.99
CA LEU A 228 -2.46 -17.57 4.24
C LEU A 228 -3.41 -16.39 4.05
N ALA A 229 -3.61 -15.55 5.07
CA ALA A 229 -4.41 -14.33 4.94
C ALA A 229 -3.78 -13.38 3.90
N MET A 230 -2.47 -13.14 3.98
CA MET A 230 -1.72 -12.31 3.03
C MET A 230 -1.87 -12.85 1.61
N TRP A 231 -1.55 -14.13 1.38
CA TRP A 231 -1.55 -14.75 0.06
C TRP A 231 -2.95 -14.82 -0.54
N SER A 232 -3.99 -15.02 0.28
CA SER A 232 -5.37 -15.06 -0.20
C SER A 232 -5.80 -13.76 -0.87
N LEU A 233 -5.24 -12.62 -0.42
CA LEU A 233 -5.52 -11.30 -0.97
C LEU A 233 -4.49 -10.91 -2.04
N TRP A 234 -3.20 -11.10 -1.74
CA TRP A 234 -2.12 -10.55 -2.55
C TRP A 234 -1.66 -11.44 -3.69
N VAL A 235 -1.82 -12.76 -3.66
CA VAL A 235 -1.52 -13.57 -4.86
C VAL A 235 -2.43 -13.17 -6.03
N PRO A 236 -3.77 -13.11 -5.89
CA PRO A 236 -4.62 -12.61 -6.97
C PRO A 236 -4.44 -11.09 -7.19
N GLY A 237 -4.21 -10.33 -6.11
CA GLY A 237 -3.97 -8.89 -6.17
C GLY A 237 -2.74 -8.52 -6.99
N ASP A 238 -1.60 -9.15 -6.75
CA ASP A 238 -0.33 -8.92 -7.43
C ASP A 238 -0.39 -9.35 -8.89
N LEU A 239 -1.03 -10.49 -9.18
CA LEU A 239 -1.26 -10.90 -10.58
C LEU A 239 -2.02 -9.83 -11.36
N LEU A 240 -3.02 -9.20 -10.74
CA LEU A 240 -3.76 -8.10 -11.35
C LEU A 240 -2.93 -6.81 -11.42
N VAL A 241 -2.33 -6.39 -10.30
CA VAL A 241 -1.54 -5.16 -10.18
C VAL A 241 -0.35 -5.15 -11.14
N TYR A 242 0.28 -6.31 -11.36
CA TYR A 242 1.43 -6.45 -12.25
C TYR A 242 1.02 -6.64 -13.71
N ALA A 243 -0.24 -6.95 -13.99
CA ALA A 243 -0.79 -7.05 -15.33
C ALA A 243 -1.47 -5.76 -15.82
N VAL A 244 -1.87 -4.83 -14.95
CA VAL A 244 -2.46 -3.54 -15.38
C VAL A 244 -1.41 -2.57 -15.94
N PRO A 245 -1.80 -1.57 -16.75
CA PRO A 245 -0.91 -0.49 -17.18
C PRO A 245 -0.16 0.18 -16.03
N ILE A 246 1.07 0.65 -16.29
CA ILE A 246 1.97 1.11 -15.23
C ILE A 246 1.37 2.25 -14.37
N TRP A 247 0.56 3.11 -14.98
CA TRP A 247 -0.11 4.22 -14.30
C TRP A 247 -1.22 3.76 -13.33
N MET A 248 -1.81 2.57 -13.55
CA MET A 248 -2.82 1.98 -12.66
C MET A 248 -2.22 1.19 -11.51
N ARG A 249 -0.96 0.75 -11.65
CA ARG A 249 -0.28 -0.11 -10.68
C ARG A 249 -0.28 0.52 -9.28
N LEU A 250 0.11 1.80 -9.19
CA LEU A 250 0.23 2.49 -7.90
C LEU A 250 -1.14 2.72 -7.22
N PRO A 251 -2.19 3.27 -7.89
CA PRO A 251 -3.53 3.36 -7.30
C PRO A 251 -4.10 2.01 -6.87
N LEU A 252 -4.01 0.98 -7.71
CA LEU A 252 -4.57 -0.34 -7.40
C LEU A 252 -3.82 -1.00 -6.24
N ASN A 253 -2.50 -0.92 -6.22
CA ASN A 253 -1.67 -1.42 -5.14
C ASN A 253 -2.01 -0.75 -3.80
N HIS A 254 -2.19 0.57 -3.78
CA HIS A 254 -2.60 1.26 -2.56
C HIS A 254 -4.03 0.90 -2.12
N GLY A 255 -4.95 0.68 -3.06
CA GLY A 255 -6.30 0.23 -2.76
C GLY A 255 -6.34 -1.15 -2.10
N ILE A 256 -5.68 -2.14 -2.70
CA ILE A 256 -5.56 -3.49 -2.13
C ILE A 256 -4.81 -3.45 -0.79
N SER A 257 -3.74 -2.65 -0.72
CA SER A 257 -2.96 -2.45 0.51
C SER A 257 -3.77 -1.80 1.64
N PHE A 258 -4.74 -0.94 1.34
CA PHE A 258 -5.65 -0.42 2.36
C PHE A 258 -6.52 -1.54 2.95
N VAL A 259 -7.09 -2.40 2.09
CA VAL A 259 -7.85 -3.59 2.53
C VAL A 259 -6.99 -4.53 3.35
N TRP A 260 -5.79 -4.84 2.88
CA TRP A 260 -4.83 -5.65 3.63
C TRP A 260 -4.50 -5.05 5.00
N THR A 261 -4.29 -3.74 5.07
CA THR A 261 -3.96 -3.07 6.33
C THR A 261 -5.12 -3.17 7.32
N MET A 262 -6.37 -3.09 6.85
CA MET A 262 -7.54 -3.32 7.71
C MET A 262 -7.58 -4.77 8.22
N ILE A 263 -7.32 -5.76 7.36
CA ILE A 263 -7.24 -7.18 7.76
C ILE A 263 -6.13 -7.38 8.80
N LEU A 264 -4.94 -6.83 8.55
CA LEU A 264 -3.80 -6.92 9.46
C LEU A 264 -4.07 -6.23 10.80
N SER A 265 -4.72 -5.06 10.77
CA SER A 265 -5.17 -4.34 11.96
C SER A 265 -6.17 -5.15 12.77
N TYR A 266 -7.14 -5.78 12.12
CA TYR A 266 -8.09 -6.67 12.80
C TYR A 266 -7.40 -7.90 13.41
N MET A 267 -6.54 -8.58 12.65
CA MET A 267 -5.86 -9.80 13.09
C MET A 267 -4.81 -9.55 14.17
N ARG A 268 -4.08 -8.43 14.07
CA ARG A 268 -2.82 -8.20 14.79
C ARG A 268 -2.70 -6.82 15.43
N GLY A 269 -3.72 -5.97 15.39
CA GLY A 269 -3.65 -4.64 16.01
C GLY A 269 -3.79 -4.67 17.54
N GLY A 270 -4.50 -5.65 18.09
CA GLY A 270 -4.69 -5.77 19.53
C GLY A 270 -3.39 -6.07 20.30
N SER A 271 -3.22 -5.40 21.44
CA SER A 271 -2.24 -5.76 22.47
C SER A 271 -2.69 -7.06 23.14
N GLN A 272 -1.79 -8.04 23.30
CA GLN A 272 -2.10 -9.20 24.14
C GLN A 272 -2.13 -8.72 25.59
N LYS A 273 -3.31 -8.35 26.12
CA LYS A 273 -3.50 -8.28 27.56
C LYS A 273 -3.27 -9.70 28.08
N LYS A 274 -2.23 -9.90 28.89
CA LYS A 274 -2.16 -11.09 29.75
C LYS A 274 -3.43 -11.05 30.58
N GLU A 275 -4.33 -12.01 30.37
CA GLU A 275 -5.36 -12.30 31.36
C GLU A 275 -4.60 -12.58 32.66
N ALA A 276 -4.69 -11.65 33.61
CA ALA A 276 -4.36 -11.97 34.98
C ALA A 276 -5.35 -13.06 35.38
N LYS A 277 -4.91 -14.32 35.33
CA LYS A 277 -5.56 -15.38 36.08
C LYS A 277 -5.51 -14.95 37.54
N THR A 278 -6.64 -14.47 38.01
CA THR A 278 -6.95 -14.40 39.43
C THR A 278 -7.16 -15.84 39.87
N ASP A 279 -6.09 -16.47 40.35
CA ASP A 279 -6.18 -17.67 41.20
C ASP A 279 -6.00 -17.22 42.65
#